data_AF-A0A2V7E1J2-F1
#
_entry.id   AF-A0A2V7E1J2-F1
#
_cell.length_a   1.000
_cell.length_b   1.000
_cell.length_c   1.000
_cell.angle_alpha   90.00
_cell.angle_beta   90.00
_cell.angle_gamma   90.00
#
_symmetry.space_group_name_H-M   'P 1'
#
loop_
_entity.id
_entity.type
_entity.pdbx_description
1 polymer ?
#
loop_
_entity_poly.entity_id
_entity_poly.type
_entity_poly.pdbx_seq_one_letter_code
_entity_poly.pdbx_strand_id
1 'polypeptide(L)'
;MRENVEFPLEIRGVARGERRARAAALIERVGLAGFEDHYPYELSGGMRQRANIIRTLVYDPEVILDMDEPFGPLDGQTRLLLDGARKTIVFITHDLGEAVALADRVVVMTAR
;
A
#
# COMPACT_ATOMS: atom_id res chain seq x y z
N MET A 1 -0.03 10.40 -11.16
CA MET A 1 0.10 9.36 -10.09
C MET A 1 0.98 9.86 -8.94
N ARG A 2 2.09 10.53 -9.25
CA ARG A 2 3.00 11.20 -8.32
C ARG A 2 2.28 12.07 -7.29
N GLU A 3 1.35 12.93 -7.70
CA GLU A 3 0.59 13.79 -6.77
C GLU A 3 -0.24 12.97 -5.78
N ASN A 4 -0.84 11.84 -6.19
CA ASN A 4 -1.57 10.95 -5.29
C ASN A 4 -0.65 10.28 -4.25
N VAL A 5 0.63 10.05 -4.60
CA VAL A 5 1.64 9.52 -3.68
C VAL A 5 2.19 10.62 -2.77
N GLU A 6 2.30 11.86 -3.24
CA GLU A 6 2.78 12.99 -2.44
C GLU A 6 1.72 13.54 -1.48
N PHE A 7 0.43 13.38 -1.79
CA PHE A 7 -0.71 13.92 -1.05
C PHE A 7 -0.72 13.53 0.45
N PRO A 8 -0.48 12.28 0.87
CA PRO A 8 -0.39 11.93 2.29
C PRO A 8 0.78 12.63 3.01
N LEU A 9 1.91 12.84 2.33
CA LEU A 9 3.04 13.56 2.91
C LEU A 9 2.80 15.06 2.98
N GLU A 10 2.01 15.61 2.06
CA GLU A 10 1.57 17.00 2.08
C GLU A 10 0.74 17.30 3.32
N ILE A 11 -0.23 16.42 3.63
CA ILE A 11 -1.07 16.51 4.82
C ILE A 11 -0.22 16.51 6.10
N ARG A 12 0.91 15.79 6.11
CA ARG A 12 1.85 15.75 7.25
C ARG A 12 2.86 16.90 7.28
N GLY A 13 2.78 17.86 6.35
CA GLY A 13 3.63 19.04 6.34
C GLY A 13 5.08 18.78 5.88
N VAL A 14 5.34 17.67 5.19
CA VAL A 14 6.70 17.35 4.70
C VAL A 14 7.11 18.35 3.59
N ALA A 15 8.38 18.75 3.56
CA ALA A 15 8.87 19.68 2.55
C ALA A 15 8.77 19.10 1.13
N ARG A 16 8.42 19.93 0.13
CA ARG A 16 8.15 19.49 -1.26
C ARG A 16 9.30 18.67 -1.88
N GLY A 17 10.55 19.06 -1.62
CA GLY A 17 11.72 18.33 -2.12
C GLY A 17 11.83 16.92 -1.53
N GLU A 18 11.54 16.78 -0.23
CA GLU A 18 11.58 15.49 0.47
C GLU A 18 10.40 14.59 0.05
N ARG A 19 9.21 15.18 -0.13
CA ARG A 19 8.04 14.45 -0.66
C ARG A 19 8.33 13.80 -2.01
N ARG A 20 8.91 14.59 -2.92
CA ARG A 20 9.24 14.13 -4.27
C ARG A 20 10.29 13.03 -4.27
N ALA A 21 11.30 13.14 -3.42
CA ALA A 21 12.33 12.11 -3.27
C ALA A 21 11.75 10.78 -2.73
N ARG A 22 10.91 10.85 -1.70
CA ARG A 22 10.24 9.66 -1.12
C ARG A 22 9.28 9.00 -2.10
N ALA A 23 8.49 9.81 -2.82
CA ALA A 23 7.57 9.33 -3.84
C ALA A 23 8.34 8.62 -4.98
N ALA A 24 9.41 9.23 -5.49
CA ALA A 24 10.22 8.64 -6.57
C ALA A 24 10.82 7.28 -6.18
N ALA A 25 11.42 7.18 -4.98
CA ALA A 25 12.02 5.93 -4.50
C ALA A 25 11.00 4.79 -4.39
N LEU A 26 9.77 5.08 -3.96
CA LEU A 26 8.73 4.05 -3.85
C LEU A 26 8.13 3.67 -5.21
N ILE A 27 7.97 4.64 -6.11
CA ILE A 27 7.51 4.40 -7.48
C ILE A 27 8.48 3.48 -8.24
N GLU A 28 9.78 3.70 -8.07
CA GLU A 28 10.82 2.83 -8.63
C GLU A 28 10.75 1.42 -8.01
N ARG A 29 10.62 1.33 -6.69
CA ARG A 29 10.59 0.05 -5.95
C ARG A 29 9.42 -0.86 -6.35
N VAL A 30 8.30 -0.32 -6.81
CA VAL A 30 7.16 -1.12 -7.31
C VAL A 30 7.17 -1.34 -8.83
N GLY A 31 8.23 -0.89 -9.52
CA GLY A 31 8.34 -1.01 -10.98
C GLY A 31 7.34 -0.14 -11.75
N LEU A 32 6.94 1.01 -11.20
CA LEU A 32 6.09 2.00 -11.89
C LEU A 32 6.90 3.21 -12.39
N ALA A 33 8.23 3.11 -12.42
CA ALA A 33 9.10 4.11 -13.04
C ALA A 33 8.64 4.38 -14.49
N GLY A 34 8.46 5.66 -14.83
CA GLY A 34 7.92 6.10 -16.13
C GLY A 34 6.40 6.26 -16.20
N PHE A 35 5.63 5.76 -15.23
CA PHE A 35 4.18 5.95 -15.14
C PHE A 35 3.77 6.98 -14.08
N GLU A 36 4.74 7.76 -13.63
CA GLU A 36 4.63 8.67 -12.48
C GLU A 36 3.63 9.80 -12.75
N ASP A 37 3.62 10.31 -13.98
CA ASP A 37 2.78 11.44 -14.41
C ASP A 37 1.46 10.98 -15.05
N HIS A 38 1.20 9.67 -15.12
CA HIS A 38 -0.06 9.13 -15.64
C HIS A 38 -1.20 9.29 -14.63
N TYR A 39 -2.41 9.49 -15.14
CA TYR A 39 -3.62 9.52 -14.33
C TYR A 39 -4.08 8.10 -13.96
N PRO A 40 -4.84 7.95 -12.84
CA PRO A 40 -5.31 6.63 -12.40
C PRO A 40 -6.09 5.84 -13.46
N TYR A 41 -6.83 6.54 -14.34
CA TYR A 41 -7.60 5.92 -15.42
C TYR A 41 -6.74 5.39 -16.57
N GLU A 42 -5.48 5.83 -16.69
CA GLU A 42 -4.52 5.41 -17.73
C GLU A 42 -3.70 4.18 -17.27
N LEU A 43 -3.84 3.78 -16.01
CA LEU A 43 -3.14 2.63 -15.43
C LEU A 43 -3.98 1.36 -15.57
N SER A 44 -3.30 0.24 -15.89
CA SER A 44 -3.91 -1.10 -15.82
C SER A 44 -4.38 -1.43 -14.40
N GLY A 45 -5.31 -2.38 -14.25
CA GLY A 45 -5.87 -2.76 -12.94
C GLY A 45 -4.79 -3.07 -11.89
N GLY A 46 -3.78 -3.87 -12.24
CA GLY A 46 -2.66 -4.18 -11.35
C GLY A 46 -1.74 -2.99 -11.08
N MET A 47 -1.58 -2.07 -12.04
CA MET A 47 -0.81 -0.83 -11.82
C MET A 47 -1.53 0.12 -10.86
N ARG A 48 -2.87 0.21 -10.95
CA ARG A 48 -3.68 0.96 -9.97
C ARG A 48 -3.55 0.38 -8.57
N GLN A 49 -3.55 -0.94 -8.44
CA GLN A 49 -3.36 -1.62 -7.17
C GLN A 49 -1.98 -1.32 -6.57
N ARG A 50 -0.91 -1.43 -7.36
CA ARG A 50 0.45 -1.04 -6.94
C ARG A 50 0.53 0.44 -6.53
N ALA A 51 -0.11 1.34 -7.29
CA ALA A 51 -0.16 2.75 -6.94
C ALA A 51 -0.90 3.00 -5.61
N ASN A 52 -2.00 2.28 -5.34
CA ASN A 52 -2.70 2.35 -4.06
C ASN A 52 -1.83 1.87 -2.89
N ILE A 53 -1.05 0.81 -3.08
CA ILE A 53 -0.12 0.31 -2.04
C ILE A 53 0.94 1.37 -1.73
N ILE A 54 1.56 1.98 -2.75
CA ILE A 54 2.57 3.03 -2.54
C ILE A 54 1.99 4.21 -1.77
N ARG A 55 0.76 4.64 -2.09
CA ARG A 55 0.09 5.73 -1.38
C ARG A 55 -0.01 5.44 0.12
N THR A 56 -0.14 4.17 0.48
CA THR A 56 -0.22 3.71 1.86
C THR A 56 1.18 3.56 2.49
N LEU A 57 2.18 3.17 1.70
CA LEU A 57 3.55 3.00 2.19
C LEU A 57 4.32 4.32 2.31
N VAL A 58 3.93 5.36 1.56
CA VAL A 58 4.66 6.64 1.52
C VAL A 58 4.73 7.34 2.88
N TYR A 59 3.72 7.15 3.73
CA TYR A 59 3.68 7.72 5.06
C TYR A 59 4.39 6.87 6.12
N ASP A 60 5.06 5.79 5.69
CA ASP A 60 5.81 4.88 6.54
C ASP A 60 5.07 4.47 7.84
N PRO A 61 3.82 4.00 7.76
CA PRO A 61 3.04 3.60 8.94
C PRO A 61 3.82 2.64 9.83
N GLU A 62 3.81 2.80 11.15
CA GLU A 62 4.20 1.69 12.04
C GLU A 62 3.16 0.57 12.05
N VAL A 63 1.89 0.95 11.84
CA VAL A 63 0.73 0.05 11.76
C VAL A 63 -0.07 0.38 10.50
N ILE A 64 -0.24 -0.62 9.63
CA ILE A 64 -1.18 -0.55 8.50
C ILE A 64 -2.49 -1.17 8.97
N LEU A 65 -3.54 -0.36 9.03
CA LEU A 65 -4.92 -0.75 9.33
C LEU A 65 -5.72 -0.56 8.05
N ASP A 66 -5.97 -1.64 7.33
CA ASP A 66 -6.82 -1.63 6.15
C ASP A 66 -8.25 -2.05 6.56
N MET A 67 -9.17 -1.08 6.50
CA MET A 67 -10.60 -1.23 6.71
C MET A 67 -11.27 -1.28 5.33
N ASP A 68 -12.08 -2.31 5.09
CA ASP A 68 -12.90 -2.53 3.88
C ASP A 68 -12.14 -2.77 2.57
N GLU A 69 -11.83 -4.06 2.35
CA GLU A 69 -11.52 -4.72 1.06
C GLU A 69 -11.16 -3.82 -0.14
N PRO A 70 -9.86 -3.56 -0.33
CA PRO A 70 -9.29 -3.31 -1.65
C PRO A 70 -8.44 -4.50 -2.15
N PHE A 71 -8.34 -5.59 -1.38
CA PHE A 71 -7.21 -6.52 -1.44
C PHE A 71 -7.58 -8.01 -1.48
N GLY A 72 -8.78 -8.35 -1.97
CA GLY A 72 -9.17 -9.75 -2.19
C GLY A 72 -8.11 -10.59 -2.95
N PRO A 73 -7.28 -9.97 -3.81
CA PRO A 73 -6.06 -10.57 -4.29
C PRO A 73 -4.87 -9.67 -3.95
N LEU A 74 -4.42 -9.63 -2.69
CA LEU A 74 -3.06 -9.22 -2.39
C LEU A 74 -2.11 -10.34 -2.83
N ASP A 75 -2.00 -10.49 -4.14
CA ASP A 75 -1.07 -11.36 -4.85
C ASP A 75 0.32 -11.18 -4.23
N GLY A 76 1.09 -12.27 -4.12
CA GLY A 76 2.39 -12.33 -3.42
C GLY A 76 3.42 -11.24 -3.78
N GLN A 77 3.20 -10.44 -4.82
CA GLN A 77 3.98 -9.23 -5.13
C GLN A 77 3.95 -8.17 -4.02
N THR A 78 2.81 -7.94 -3.35
CA THR A 78 2.75 -6.91 -2.29
C THR A 78 3.46 -7.37 -1.03
N ARG A 79 3.37 -8.66 -0.72
CA ARG A 79 4.15 -9.29 0.35
C ARG A 79 5.64 -9.14 0.08
N LEU A 80 6.10 -9.41 -1.14
CA LEU A 80 7.50 -9.22 -1.54
C LEU A 80 7.99 -7.76 -1.36
N LEU A 81 7.11 -6.78 -1.58
CA LEU A 81 7.42 -5.37 -1.36
C LEU A 81 7.56 -5.01 0.13
N LEU A 82 6.86 -5.75 0.99
CA LEU A 82 6.84 -5.58 2.44
C LEU A 82 7.87 -6.46 3.18
N ASP A 83 8.40 -7.51 2.53
CA ASP A 83 9.27 -8.56 3.07
C ASP A 83 10.71 -8.10 3.43
N GLY A 84 10.81 -6.90 3.99
CA GLY A 84 12.04 -6.24 4.42
C GLY A 84 11.79 -5.02 5.30
N ALA A 85 10.55 -4.49 5.30
CA ALA A 85 10.11 -3.50 6.26
C ALA A 85 9.40 -4.24 7.39
N ARG A 86 10.02 -4.37 8.57
CA ARG A 86 9.41 -4.99 9.77
C ARG A 86 8.22 -4.16 10.27
N LYS A 87 7.13 -4.18 9.52
CA LYS A 87 5.91 -3.38 9.73
C LYS A 87 4.84 -4.28 10.30
N THR A 88 4.10 -3.81 11.29
CA THR A 88 2.96 -4.57 11.82
C THR A 88 1.74 -4.26 10.96
N ILE A 89 1.18 -5.30 10.33
CA ILE A 89 0.03 -5.17 9.43
C ILE A 89 -1.15 -5.88 10.07
N VAL A 90 -2.27 -5.17 10.18
CA VAL A 90 -3.52 -5.73 10.69
C VAL A 90 -4.51 -5.78 9.54
N PHE A 91 -4.81 -7.00 9.11
CA PHE A 91 -5.83 -7.27 8.09
C PHE A 91 -7.15 -7.66 8.76
N ILE A 92 -8.24 -7.06 8.30
CA ILE A 92 -9.61 -7.43 8.64
C ILE A 92 -10.23 -8.02 7.38
N THR A 93 -10.53 -9.31 7.39
CA THR A 93 -11.20 -10.02 6.29
C THR A 93 -12.34 -10.88 6.84
N HIS A 94 -13.34 -11.11 6.00
CA HIS A 94 -14.42 -12.07 6.27
C HIS A 94 -14.15 -13.44 5.62
N ASP A 95 -13.09 -13.55 4.80
CA ASP A 95 -12.69 -14.80 4.15
C ASP A 95 -11.62 -15.53 4.97
N LEU A 96 -11.93 -16.77 5.34
CA LEU A 96 -11.03 -17.64 6.10
C LEU A 96 -9.79 -18.06 5.28
N GLY A 97 -9.92 -18.20 3.96
CA GLY A 97 -8.83 -18.56 3.06
C GLY A 97 -7.76 -17.47 3.01
N GLU A 98 -8.17 -16.21 2.94
CA GLU A 98 -7.27 -15.05 3.00
C GLU A 98 -6.57 -14.96 4.35
N ALA A 99 -7.31 -15.15 5.44
CA ALA A 99 -6.76 -15.13 6.79
C ALA A 99 -5.64 -16.17 6.97
N VAL A 100 -5.82 -17.39 6.46
CA VAL A 100 -4.80 -18.45 6.56
C VAL A 100 -3.62 -18.21 5.61
N ALA A 101 -3.84 -17.63 4.44
CA ALA A 101 -2.77 -17.40 3.46
C ALA A 101 -1.84 -16.24 3.83
N LEU A 102 -2.38 -15.21 4.48
CA LEU A 102 -1.66 -13.94 4.71
C LEU A 102 -1.27 -13.70 6.17
N ALA A 103 -1.98 -14.27 7.15
CA ALA A 103 -1.76 -13.91 8.55
C ALA A 103 -0.70 -14.79 9.25
N ASP A 104 0.22 -14.15 9.95
CA ASP A 104 1.07 -14.83 10.94
C ASP A 104 0.30 -15.19 12.22
N ARG A 105 -0.75 -14.40 12.55
CA ARG A 105 -1.62 -14.58 13.71
C ARG A 105 -3.06 -14.21 13.34
N VAL A 106 -4.00 -15.11 13.61
CA VAL A 106 -5.44 -14.89 13.35
C VAL A 106 -6.18 -14.66 14.68
N VAL A 107 -6.99 -13.60 14.75
CA VAL A 107 -7.89 -13.32 15.87
C VAL A 107 -9.32 -13.29 15.35
N VAL A 108 -10.18 -14.15 15.89
CA VAL A 108 -11.60 -14.20 15.51
C VAL A 108 -12.39 -13.30 16.45
N MET A 109 -13.07 -12.29 15.88
CA MET A 109 -13.99 -11.43 16.63
C MET A 109 -15.40 -12.02 16.55
N THR A 110 -16.03 -12.23 17.71
CA THR A 110 -17.43 -12.66 17.82
C THR A 110 -18.21 -11.57 18.56
N ALA A 111 -19.28 -11.08 17.94
CA ALA A 111 -20.28 -10.28 18.66
C ALA A 111 -21.03 -11.25 19.58
N ARG A 112 -20.75 -11.19 20.88
CA ARG A 112 -21.69 -11.68 21.89
C ARG A 112 -22.77 -10.63 22.10
#